data_AF-A0A7W1Q6M6-F1
#
_entry.id   AF-A0A7W1Q6M6-F1
#
_cell.length_a   1.000
_cell.length_b   1.000
_cell.length_c   1.000
_cell.angle_alpha   90.00
_cell.angle_beta   90.00
_cell.angle_gamma   90.00
#
_symmetry.space_group_name_H-M   'P 1'
#
loop_
_entity.id
_entity.type
_entity.pdbx_description
1 polymer ?
#
loop_
_entity_poly.entity_id
_entity_poly.type
_entity_poly.pdbx_seq_one_letter_code
_entity_poly.pdbx_strand_id
1 'polypeptide(L)'
;MIGFRHVDDRFPFLWETDRQPPGRWHGEGEGPVHYLADTPDGAWAEFLRHEEIREPDDVVTIRRGLWAVEVDDAPAARPRLPVDVLTGGLSTYPACRAEAARVRARG
;
A
#
# COMPACT_ATOMS: atom_id res chain seq x y z
N MET A 1 9.73 11.63 7.61
CA MET A 1 10.06 11.13 6.25
C MET A 1 9.04 11.55 5.19
N ILE A 2 9.39 11.53 3.89
CA ILE A 2 8.41 11.71 2.80
C ILE A 2 7.98 10.33 2.27
N GLY A 3 6.68 10.10 2.18
CA GLY A 3 6.08 8.94 1.53
C GLY A 3 5.36 9.33 0.24
N PHE A 4 5.32 8.43 -0.74
CA PHE A 4 4.71 8.65 -2.05
C PHE A 4 3.53 7.73 -2.27
N ARG A 5 2.41 8.27 -2.76
CA ARG A 5 1.19 7.51 -3.00
C ARG A 5 0.59 7.84 -4.36
N HIS A 6 0.26 6.79 -5.11
CA HIS A 6 -0.62 6.90 -6.26
C HIS A 6 -2.06 7.11 -5.83
N VAL A 7 -2.70 8.10 -6.45
CA VAL A 7 -4.11 8.39 -6.24
C VAL A 7 -4.80 8.39 -7.59
N ASP A 8 -5.88 7.63 -7.65
CA ASP A 8 -6.88 7.70 -8.70
C ASP A 8 -7.77 8.91 -8.39
N ASP A 9 -7.96 9.77 -9.39
CA ASP A 9 -8.60 11.08 -9.27
C ASP A 9 -10.06 11.02 -8.81
N ARG A 10 -10.69 9.83 -8.89
CA ARG A 10 -12.03 9.57 -8.39
C ARG A 10 -12.10 9.48 -6.86
N PHE A 11 -10.98 9.33 -6.17
CA PHE A 11 -10.93 9.11 -4.72
C PHE A 11 -10.24 10.26 -3.99
N PRO A 12 -10.61 10.51 -2.72
CA PRO A 12 -9.94 11.51 -1.89
C PRO A 12 -8.46 11.15 -1.68
N PHE A 13 -7.68 12.18 -1.37
CA PHE A 13 -6.23 12.08 -1.12
C PHE A 13 -5.89 11.01 -0.06
N LEU A 14 -6.61 11.04 1.07
CA LEU A 14 -6.55 10.01 2.10
C LEU A 14 -7.91 9.29 2.17
N TRP A 15 -7.87 7.98 2.41
CA TRP A 15 -9.01 7.24 2.92
C TRP A 15 -9.46 7.83 4.26
N GLU A 16 -10.73 8.22 4.35
CA GLU A 16 -11.31 8.79 5.57
C GLU A 16 -12.05 7.74 6.42
N THR A 17 -12.30 6.56 5.84
CA THR A 17 -13.09 5.49 6.47
C THR A 17 -12.46 4.13 6.20
N ASP A 18 -13.00 3.11 6.87
CA ASP A 18 -12.64 1.70 6.72
C ASP A 18 -13.19 1.02 5.45
N ARG A 19 -13.95 1.76 4.63
CA ARG A 19 -14.61 1.26 3.42
C ARG A 19 -13.68 1.08 2.21
N GLN A 20 -12.37 1.28 2.39
CA GLN A 20 -11.39 1.02 1.34
C GLN A 20 -11.31 -0.48 1.01
N PRO A 21 -11.08 -0.87 -0.25
CA PRO A 21 -10.89 -2.27 -0.61
C PRO A 21 -9.71 -2.91 0.14
N PRO A 22 -9.81 -4.17 0.57
CA PRO A 22 -8.79 -4.81 1.40
C PRO A 22 -7.48 -5.03 0.62
N GLY A 23 -6.36 -4.66 1.24
CA GLY A 23 -5.01 -4.78 0.66
C GLY A 23 -4.16 -5.88 1.28
N ARG A 24 -2.84 -5.82 1.08
CA ARG A 24 -1.88 -6.77 1.68
C ARG A 24 -1.84 -6.71 3.20
N TRP A 25 -1.92 -5.50 3.77
CA TRP A 25 -1.71 -5.20 5.19
C TRP A 25 -3.00 -4.83 5.95
N HIS A 26 -4.17 -4.93 5.33
CA HIS A 26 -5.46 -4.75 6.00
C HIS A 26 -6.55 -5.60 5.35
N GLY A 27 -7.46 -6.11 6.18
CA GLY A 27 -8.70 -6.77 5.78
C GLY A 27 -9.85 -5.79 5.54
N GLU A 28 -11.02 -6.33 5.20
CA GLU A 28 -12.24 -5.56 5.05
C GLU A 28 -12.65 -4.94 6.40
N GLY A 29 -12.98 -3.64 6.42
CA GLY A 29 -13.33 -2.92 7.64
C GLY A 29 -12.15 -2.62 8.58
N GLU A 30 -10.90 -2.90 8.18
CA GLU A 30 -9.70 -2.65 9.02
C GLU A 30 -8.99 -1.31 8.72
N GLY A 31 -9.70 -0.34 8.11
CA GLY A 31 -9.15 0.96 7.71
C GLY A 31 -9.46 2.13 8.68
N PRO A 32 -9.05 3.35 8.33
CA PRO A 32 -8.30 3.71 7.11
C PRO A 32 -6.83 3.26 7.19
N VAL A 33 -6.30 2.76 6.08
CA VAL A 33 -4.88 2.37 5.92
C VAL A 33 -4.32 2.97 4.64
N HIS A 34 -3.25 3.74 4.76
CA HIS A 34 -2.58 4.37 3.63
C HIS A 34 -1.31 3.61 3.26
N TYR A 35 -1.19 3.25 1.99
CA TYR A 35 0.01 2.65 1.43
C TYR A 35 0.86 3.77 0.84
N LEU A 36 2.10 3.83 1.28
CA LEU A 36 3.10 4.80 0.87
C LEU A 36 4.35 4.01 0.47
N ALA A 37 5.00 4.45 -0.60
CA ALA A 37 6.36 4.06 -0.93
C ALA A 37 7.34 5.12 -0.43
N ASP A 38 8.59 4.76 -0.20
CA ASP A 38 9.67 5.69 0.18
C ASP A 38 10.22 6.50 -1.01
N THR A 39 9.86 6.11 -2.24
CA THR A 39 10.27 6.77 -3.48
C THR A 39 9.09 6.92 -4.46
N PRO A 40 9.12 7.93 -5.35
CA PRO A 40 8.16 8.04 -6.45
C PRO A 40 8.09 6.78 -7.31
N ASP A 41 9.24 6.22 -7.65
CA ASP A 41 9.35 5.04 -8.50
C ASP A 41 8.82 3.79 -7.80
N GLY A 42 9.04 3.67 -6.49
CA GLY A 42 8.46 2.60 -5.67
C GLY A 42 6.93 2.64 -5.66
N ALA A 43 6.33 3.84 -5.65
CA ALA A 43 4.87 3.96 -5.77
C ALA A 43 4.39 3.44 -7.13
N TRP A 44 5.06 3.82 -8.22
CA TRP A 44 4.76 3.31 -9.56
C TRP A 44 4.95 1.79 -9.63
N ALA A 45 6.03 1.25 -9.09
CA ALA A 45 6.31 -0.18 -9.10
C ALA A 45 5.20 -0.98 -8.39
N GLU A 46 4.72 -0.52 -7.23
CA GLU A 46 3.61 -1.16 -6.53
C GLU A 46 2.30 -1.08 -7.32
N PHE A 47 2.03 0.06 -7.97
CA PHE A 47 0.86 0.22 -8.83
C PHE A 47 0.89 -0.75 -10.02
N LEU A 48 1.99 -0.78 -10.78
CA LEU A 48 2.15 -1.68 -11.93
C LEU A 48 2.04 -3.15 -11.51
N ARG A 49 2.64 -3.52 -10.38
CA ARG A 49 2.55 -4.88 -9.82
C ARG A 49 1.12 -5.24 -9.43
N HIS A 50 0.36 -4.30 -8.86
CA HIS A 50 -1.02 -4.55 -8.41
C HIS A 50 -2.00 -4.70 -9.57
N GLU A 51 -1.87 -3.85 -10.59
CA GLU A 51 -2.71 -3.90 -11.80
C GLU A 51 -2.23 -4.93 -12.83
N GLU A 52 -1.17 -5.70 -12.51
CA GLU A 52 -0.52 -6.69 -13.38
C GLU A 52 -0.04 -6.13 -14.73
N ILE A 53 0.38 -4.87 -14.75
CA ILE A 53 0.86 -4.19 -15.94
C ILE A 53 2.32 -4.56 -16.18
N ARG A 54 2.60 -5.18 -17.33
CA ARG A 54 3.93 -5.69 -17.68
C ARG A 54 4.51 -5.05 -18.94
N GLU A 55 3.65 -4.48 -19.79
CA GLU A 55 4.07 -3.86 -21.04
C GLU A 55 4.12 -2.32 -20.88
N PRO A 56 5.19 -1.64 -21.35
CA PRO A 56 5.27 -0.18 -21.27
C PRO A 56 4.10 0.54 -21.96
N ASP A 57 3.58 -0.04 -23.04
CA ASP A 57 2.48 0.53 -23.82
C ASP A 57 1.16 0.59 -23.03
N ASP A 58 0.96 -0.27 -22.03
CA ASP A 58 -0.23 -0.22 -21.18
C ASP A 58 -0.21 1.00 -20.24
N VAL A 59 0.99 1.46 -19.87
CA VAL A 59 1.18 2.58 -18.94
C VAL A 59 0.78 3.92 -19.56
N VAL A 60 0.94 4.07 -20.88
CA VAL A 60 0.71 5.37 -21.57
C VAL A 60 -0.73 5.86 -21.49
N THR A 61 -1.67 4.95 -21.22
CA THR A 61 -3.10 5.25 -21.09
C THR A 61 -3.49 5.72 -19.69
N ILE A 62 -2.60 5.55 -18.71
CA ILE A 62 -2.91 5.73 -17.29
C ILE A 62 -2.73 7.19 -16.89
N ARG A 63 -3.78 7.76 -16.30
CA ARG A 63 -3.76 9.09 -15.67
C ARG A 63 -3.99 8.92 -14.17
N ARG A 64 -2.98 9.27 -13.39
CA ARG A 64 -2.97 9.16 -11.93
C ARG A 64 -2.29 10.39 -11.34
N GLY A 65 -2.73 10.82 -10.17
CA GLY A 65 -1.96 11.72 -9.33
C GLY A 65 -0.87 10.95 -8.60
N LEU A 66 0.28 11.60 -8.37
CA LEU A 66 1.28 11.14 -7.42
C LEU A 66 1.45 12.22 -6.36
N TRP A 67 1.24 11.84 -5.11
CA TRP A 67 1.40 12.76 -3.99
C TRP A 67 2.65 12.44 -3.18
N ALA A 68 3.32 13.49 -2.73
CA ALA A 68 4.34 13.43 -1.69
C ALA A 68 3.68 13.82 -0.35
N VAL A 69 3.79 12.94 0.64
CA VAL A 69 3.16 13.06 1.96
C VAL A 69 4.26 13.11 3.00
N GLU A 70 4.29 14.19 3.78
CA GLU A 70 5.15 14.23 4.95
C GLU A 70 4.54 13.37 6.06
N VAL A 71 5.33 12.42 6.55
CA VAL A 71 4.98 11.53 7.65
C VAL A 71 5.99 11.76 8.76
N ASP A 72 5.51 11.92 9.99
CA ASP A 72 6.37 12.06 11.15
C ASP A 72 7.33 10.88 11.25
N ASP A 73 8.54 11.12 11.77
CA ASP A 73 9.53 10.07 12.03
C ASP A 73 9.10 9.24 13.27
N ALA A 74 8.05 8.44 13.10
CA ALA A 74 7.62 7.45 14.05
C ALA A 74 8.41 6.13 13.86
N PRO A 75 8.70 5.38 14.93
CA PRO A 75 9.33 4.07 14.80
C PRO A 75 8.47 3.12 13.95
N ALA A 76 8.96 2.75 12.77
CA ALA A 76 8.30 1.75 11.94
C ALA A 76 8.41 0.36 12.59
N ALA A 77 7.26 -0.24 12.91
CA ALA A 77 7.22 -1.63 13.35
C ALA A 77 7.74 -2.55 12.23
N ARG A 78 8.64 -3.48 12.57
CA ARG A 78 9.13 -4.49 11.62
C ARG A 78 8.22 -5.73 11.64
N PRO A 79 7.58 -6.08 10.51
CA PRO A 79 6.82 -7.31 10.40
C PRO A 79 7.71 -8.54 10.66
N ARG A 80 7.16 -9.53 11.35
CA ARG A 80 7.81 -10.81 11.66
C ARG A 80 7.39 -11.87 10.65
N LEU A 81 7.62 -11.60 9.38
CA LEU A 81 7.26 -12.49 8.29
C LEU A 81 8.49 -12.79 7.42
N PRO A 82 8.60 -14.02 6.88
CA PRO A 82 9.58 -14.36 5.86
C PRO A 82 9.46 -13.45 4.61
N VAL A 83 10.58 -13.23 3.92
CA VAL A 83 10.63 -12.32 2.76
C VAL A 83 9.71 -12.77 1.62
N ASP A 84 9.60 -14.07 1.39
CA ASP A 84 8.72 -14.69 0.40
C ASP A 84 7.22 -14.48 0.71
N VAL A 85 6.87 -14.33 1.99
CA VAL A 85 5.51 -13.93 2.39
C VAL A 85 5.28 -12.45 2.10
N LEU A 86 6.27 -11.59 2.42
CA LEU A 86 6.20 -10.14 2.19
C LEU A 86 6.08 -9.77 0.71
N THR A 87 6.86 -10.44 -0.15
CA THR A 87 6.91 -10.19 -1.60
C THR A 87 6.02 -11.13 -2.41
N GLY A 88 5.35 -12.09 -1.76
CA GLY A 88 4.49 -13.07 -2.42
C GLY A 88 3.18 -12.51 -2.97
N GLY A 89 2.46 -13.34 -3.72
CA GLY A 89 1.17 -12.98 -4.34
C GLY A 89 -0.02 -12.93 -3.37
N LEU A 90 -1.24 -12.92 -3.90
CA LEU A 90 -2.48 -12.83 -3.12
C LEU A 90 -2.63 -13.93 -2.05
N SER A 91 -2.04 -15.12 -2.28
CA SER A 91 -2.05 -16.22 -1.31
C SER A 91 -1.34 -15.89 0.00
N THR A 92 -0.43 -14.90 0.03
CA THR A 92 0.29 -14.51 1.24
C THR A 92 -0.40 -13.38 2.03
N TYR A 93 -1.45 -12.77 1.47
CA TYR A 93 -2.15 -11.64 2.09
C TYR A 93 -2.76 -12.00 3.46
N PRO A 94 -3.37 -13.18 3.68
CA PRO A 94 -3.89 -13.53 5.00
C PRO A 94 -2.83 -13.47 6.11
N ALA A 95 -1.61 -13.95 5.85
CA ALA A 95 -0.51 -13.89 6.80
C ALA A 95 -0.04 -12.44 7.06
N CYS A 96 0.03 -11.62 6.01
CA CYS A 96 0.38 -10.19 6.13
C CYS A 96 -0.66 -9.42 6.95
N ARG A 97 -1.95 -9.66 6.73
CA ARG A 97 -3.05 -9.03 7.49
C ARG A 97 -3.03 -9.44 8.97
N ALA A 98 -2.81 -10.72 9.26
CA ALA A 98 -2.68 -11.20 10.62
C ALA A 98 -1.50 -10.53 11.36
N GLU A 99 -0.36 -10.38 10.68
CA GLU A 99 0.79 -9.67 11.24
C GLU A 99 0.51 -8.18 11.44
N ALA A 100 -0.19 -7.53 10.50
CA ALA A 100 -0.60 -6.14 10.66
C ALA A 100 -1.52 -5.96 11.86
N ALA A 101 -2.50 -6.84 12.06
CA ALA A 101 -3.38 -6.83 13.23
C ALA A 101 -2.57 -6.99 14.53
N ARG A 102 -1.57 -7.88 14.55
CA ARG A 102 -0.66 -8.07 15.69
C ARG A 102 0.18 -6.82 15.97
N VAL A 103 0.60 -6.09 14.94
CA VAL A 103 1.34 -4.83 15.07
C VAL A 103 0.41 -3.74 15.62
N ARG A 104 -0.76 -3.51 15.02
CA ARG A 104 -1.74 -2.50 15.45
C ARG A 104 -2.19 -2.68 16.89
N ALA A 105 -2.35 -3.92 17.35
CA ALA A 105 -2.74 -4.20 18.73
C ALA A 105 -1.71 -3.75 19.79
N ARG A 106 -0.51 -3.31 19.39
CA ARG A 106 0.55 -2.85 20.29
C ARG A 106 0.64 -1.32 20.41
N GLY A 107 -0.22 -0.57 19.70
CA GLY A 107 -0.07 0.88 19.50
C GLY A 107 1.01 1.21 18.49
#